data_AF-A0A382YIZ6-F1
#
_entry.id   AF-A0A382YIZ6-F1
#
_cell.length_a   1.000
_cell.length_b   1.000
_cell.length_c   1.000
_cell.angle_alpha   90.00
_cell.angle_beta   90.00
_cell.angle_gamma   90.00
#
_symmetry.space_group_name_H-M   'P 1'
#
loop_
_entity.id
_entity.type
_entity.pdbx_description
1 polymer ?
#
loop_
_entity_poly.entity_id
_entity_poly.type
_entity_poly.pdbx_seq_one_letter_code
_entity_poly.pdbx_strand_id
1 'polypeptide(L)'
;GIEMNDCRLHDLKTPTQIFQALRDYVALHPKNEWLRGSGWELPIFPDGNPRKEWLDEISPDKPVFLVSADGHSAWVNSKALALAGINAQTPDPVNGRIERDPNSKEPSGVLREDAMGLVEPLLPLYTKDQIDTGLQFAVKEANRLGITAILDAGTEGYASNDSIRGSYDGLDSYREATFDKKISMRVAVSQYANPESWKDDLTQMKKRRFANELGVMNTVKIFADGVIEGGTAALLEPYLGTDDHGILNWHPDTLKKAVAEYD
;
A
#
# COMPACT_ATOMS: atom_id res chain seq x y z
N GLY A 1 -4.59 4.76 9.38
CA GLY A 1 -5.79 4.75 10.24
C GLY A 1 -6.72 3.61 9.88
N ILE A 2 -7.12 3.53 8.61
CA ILE A 2 -8.06 2.53 8.08
C ILE A 2 -7.67 1.07 8.33
N GLU A 3 -6.37 0.77 8.39
CA GLU A 3 -5.82 -0.56 8.72
C GLU A 3 -6.23 -1.08 10.10
N MET A 4 -6.77 -0.24 10.98
CA MET A 4 -7.35 -0.70 12.24
C MET A 4 -8.53 -1.67 12.05
N ASN A 5 -9.13 -1.68 10.86
CA ASN A 5 -10.21 -2.59 10.49
C ASN A 5 -9.71 -3.99 10.12
N ASP A 6 -8.38 -4.20 10.07
CA ASP A 6 -7.75 -5.42 9.58
C ASP A 6 -6.90 -6.12 10.64
N CYS A 7 -6.32 -7.28 10.28
CA CYS A 7 -5.41 -8.00 11.16
C CYS A 7 -4.11 -7.19 11.37
N ARG A 8 -3.86 -6.78 12.62
CA ARG A 8 -2.70 -5.95 12.98
C ARG A 8 -1.50 -6.84 13.31
N LEU A 9 -0.42 -6.68 12.55
CA LEU A 9 0.83 -7.44 12.71
C LEU A 9 1.99 -6.57 13.21
N HIS A 10 1.77 -5.26 13.38
CA HIS A 10 2.75 -4.35 13.98
C HIS A 10 3.20 -4.84 15.36
N ASP A 11 4.48 -4.59 15.67
CA ASP A 11 5.13 -4.93 16.93
C ASP A 11 5.26 -6.43 17.23
N LEU A 12 4.81 -7.32 16.34
CA LEU A 12 5.09 -8.76 16.43
C LEU A 12 6.51 -9.02 15.96
N LYS A 13 7.32 -9.71 16.77
CA LYS A 13 8.78 -9.83 16.56
C LYS A 13 9.23 -11.21 16.10
N THR A 14 8.30 -12.15 15.92
CA THR A 14 8.60 -13.54 15.55
C THR A 14 7.56 -14.11 14.59
N PRO A 15 7.92 -15.08 13.73
CA PRO A 15 6.96 -15.77 12.88
C PRO A 15 5.82 -16.41 13.69
N THR A 16 6.14 -17.00 14.85
CA THR A 16 5.15 -17.63 15.73
C THR A 16 4.07 -16.65 16.20
N GLN A 17 4.47 -15.43 16.59
CA GLN A 17 3.51 -14.39 16.99
C GLN A 17 2.62 -13.97 15.83
N ILE A 18 3.20 -13.78 14.64
CA ILE A 18 2.46 -13.45 13.41
C ILE A 18 1.43 -14.55 13.10
N PHE A 19 1.86 -15.82 13.07
CA PHE A 19 0.98 -16.93 12.75
C PHE A 19 -0.15 -17.08 13.77
N GLN A 20 0.13 -16.85 15.05
CA GLN A 20 -0.89 -16.88 16.09
C GLN A 20 -1.92 -15.75 15.89
N ALA A 21 -1.46 -14.51 15.67
CA ALA A 21 -2.35 -13.37 15.41
C ALA A 21 -3.24 -13.59 14.19
N LEU A 22 -2.71 -14.16 13.11
CA LEU A 22 -3.48 -14.50 11.91
C LEU A 22 -4.54 -15.56 12.20
N ARG A 23 -4.19 -16.64 12.90
CA ARG A 23 -5.15 -17.70 13.28
C ARG A 23 -6.27 -17.16 14.17
N ASP A 24 -5.91 -16.36 15.18
CA ASP A 24 -6.88 -15.74 16.08
C ASP A 24 -7.83 -14.80 15.32
N TYR A 25 -7.28 -14.00 14.39
CA TYR A 25 -8.09 -13.10 13.58
C TYR A 25 -9.07 -13.86 12.67
N VAL A 26 -8.61 -14.92 11.99
CA VAL A 26 -9.46 -15.78 11.15
C VAL A 26 -10.59 -16.41 11.97
N ALA A 27 -10.29 -16.90 13.17
CA ALA A 27 -11.28 -17.50 14.07
C ALA A 27 -12.33 -16.50 14.56
N LEU A 28 -11.91 -15.26 14.85
CA LEU A 28 -12.80 -14.19 15.30
C LEU A 28 -13.65 -13.60 14.16
N HIS A 29 -13.20 -13.71 12.90
CA HIS A 29 -13.83 -13.09 11.73
C HIS A 29 -14.19 -14.12 10.64
N PRO A 30 -14.98 -15.16 10.97
CA PRO A 30 -15.25 -16.26 10.04
C PRO A 30 -16.06 -15.83 8.81
N LYS A 31 -16.71 -14.66 8.83
CA LYS A 31 -17.51 -14.13 7.72
C LYS A 31 -16.72 -13.27 6.74
N ASN A 32 -15.49 -12.86 7.07
CA ASN A 32 -14.69 -12.06 6.14
C ASN A 32 -14.35 -12.90 4.91
N GLU A 33 -14.52 -12.34 3.71
CA GLU A 33 -14.20 -13.03 2.46
C GLU A 33 -12.69 -13.09 2.20
N TRP A 34 -11.96 -12.09 2.70
CA TRP A 34 -10.50 -11.98 2.64
C TRP A 34 -9.91 -11.90 4.04
N LEU A 35 -8.71 -12.46 4.22
CA LEU A 35 -7.85 -12.12 5.34
C LEU A 35 -6.94 -10.95 4.92
N ARG A 36 -7.31 -9.75 5.36
CA ARG A 36 -6.53 -8.53 5.18
C ARG A 36 -5.76 -8.21 6.47
N GLY A 37 -4.55 -7.68 6.32
CA GLY A 37 -3.74 -7.24 7.46
C GLY A 37 -2.53 -6.43 7.03
N SER A 38 -1.83 -5.85 8.00
CA SER A 38 -0.63 -5.05 7.76
C SER A 38 0.35 -5.09 8.94
N GLY A 39 1.62 -4.78 8.67
CA GLY A 39 2.61 -4.49 9.70
C GLY A 39 3.64 -5.57 9.99
N TRP A 40 3.75 -6.60 9.15
CA TRP A 40 4.82 -7.59 9.31
C TRP A 40 6.16 -7.01 8.84
N GLU A 41 7.23 -7.18 9.62
CA GLU A 41 8.55 -6.65 9.29
C GLU A 41 9.35 -7.65 8.44
N LEU A 42 9.97 -7.20 7.35
CA LEU A 42 10.77 -8.06 6.46
C LEU A 42 11.85 -8.88 7.20
N PRO A 43 12.65 -8.31 8.13
CA PRO A 43 13.72 -9.04 8.80
C PRO A 43 13.28 -10.22 9.66
N ILE A 44 11.97 -10.36 9.94
CA ILE A 44 11.42 -11.51 10.68
C ILE A 44 11.54 -12.80 9.87
N PHE A 45 11.56 -12.70 8.54
CA PHE A 45 11.60 -13.84 7.63
C PHE A 45 12.93 -13.91 6.88
N PRO A 46 13.42 -15.12 6.55
CA PRO A 46 14.61 -15.28 5.71
C PRO A 46 14.48 -14.48 4.42
N ASP A 47 15.51 -13.69 4.11
CA ASP A 47 15.60 -12.83 2.92
C ASP A 47 14.42 -11.86 2.74
N GLY A 48 13.66 -11.59 3.81
CA GLY A 48 12.43 -10.79 3.74
C GLY A 48 11.36 -11.39 2.84
N ASN A 49 11.36 -12.72 2.63
CA ASN A 49 10.49 -13.41 1.68
C ASN A 49 9.71 -14.56 2.36
N PRO A 50 8.64 -14.26 3.13
CA PRO A 50 7.78 -15.30 3.68
C PRO A 50 7.04 -16.10 2.60
N ARG A 51 6.73 -17.35 2.93
CA ARG A 51 6.24 -18.37 2.00
C ARG A 51 4.71 -18.40 1.93
N LYS A 52 4.10 -18.43 0.74
CA LYS A 52 2.64 -18.55 0.57
C LYS A 52 2.06 -19.78 1.27
N GLU A 53 2.84 -20.86 1.34
CA GLU A 53 2.39 -22.13 1.93
C GLU A 53 2.03 -21.99 3.42
N TRP A 54 2.71 -21.11 4.16
CA TRP A 54 2.35 -20.85 5.57
C TRP A 54 1.00 -20.14 5.71
N LEU A 55 0.61 -19.31 4.74
CA LEU A 55 -0.71 -18.71 4.70
C LEU A 55 -1.78 -19.69 4.21
N ASP A 56 -1.43 -20.59 3.29
CA ASP A 56 -2.33 -21.66 2.85
C ASP A 56 -2.71 -22.58 4.02
N GLU A 57 -1.80 -22.85 4.96
CA GLU A 57 -2.10 -23.58 6.20
C GLU A 57 -3.03 -22.81 7.15
N ILE A 58 -2.85 -21.49 7.27
CA ILE A 58 -3.63 -20.65 8.20
C ILE A 58 -5.04 -20.35 7.64
N SER A 59 -5.14 -20.15 6.33
CA SER A 59 -6.35 -19.73 5.65
C SER A 59 -6.48 -20.46 4.29
N PRO A 60 -6.81 -21.77 4.31
CA PRO A 60 -6.88 -22.59 3.10
C PRO A 60 -8.04 -22.17 2.17
N ASP A 61 -9.12 -21.67 2.75
CA ASP A 61 -10.36 -21.42 2.02
C ASP A 61 -10.51 -19.98 1.54
N LYS A 62 -9.72 -19.03 2.07
CA LYS A 62 -9.87 -17.61 1.79
C LYS A 62 -8.58 -17.01 1.25
N PRO A 63 -8.66 -16.10 0.28
CA PRO A 63 -7.50 -15.35 -0.16
C PRO A 63 -6.97 -14.45 0.97
N VAL A 64 -5.65 -14.30 1.00
CA VAL A 64 -4.92 -13.54 2.02
C VAL A 64 -4.11 -12.43 1.35
N PHE A 65 -4.12 -11.23 1.93
CA PHE A 65 -3.30 -10.10 1.51
C PHE A 65 -2.78 -9.34 2.73
N LEU A 66 -1.48 -9.46 3.02
CA LEU A 66 -0.84 -8.86 4.18
C LEU A 66 0.24 -7.87 3.75
N VAL A 67 0.05 -6.59 4.06
CA VAL A 67 1.01 -5.52 3.74
C VAL A 67 2.15 -5.51 4.75
N SER A 68 3.39 -5.37 4.27
CA SER A 68 4.58 -5.23 5.11
C SER A 68 4.57 -3.94 5.93
N ALA A 69 5.39 -3.87 6.96
CA ALA A 69 5.50 -2.70 7.84
C ALA A 69 6.01 -1.44 7.13
N ASP A 70 6.82 -1.58 6.07
CA ASP A 70 7.28 -0.49 5.23
C ASP A 70 6.25 -0.08 4.14
N GLY A 71 5.22 -0.90 3.91
CA GLY A 71 4.20 -0.67 2.88
C GLY A 71 4.61 -1.04 1.46
N HIS A 72 5.81 -1.59 1.24
CA HIS A 72 6.38 -1.85 -0.09
C HIS A 72 6.33 -3.32 -0.53
N SER A 73 5.70 -4.19 0.27
CA SER A 73 5.52 -5.60 -0.06
C SER A 73 4.17 -6.12 0.43
N ALA A 74 3.57 -7.03 -0.34
CA ALA A 74 2.43 -7.82 0.08
C ALA A 74 2.82 -9.29 0.17
N TRP A 75 2.44 -9.94 1.27
CA TRP A 75 2.49 -11.39 1.43
C TRP A 75 1.09 -11.97 1.19
N VAL A 76 1.00 -12.82 0.17
CA VAL A 76 -0.25 -13.39 -0.33
C VAL A 76 -0.18 -14.92 -0.37
N ASN A 77 -1.35 -15.57 -0.26
CA ASN A 77 -1.46 -17.03 -0.32
C ASN A 77 -1.72 -17.51 -1.76
N SER A 78 -1.71 -18.84 -1.97
CA SER A 78 -1.93 -19.43 -3.30
C SER A 78 -3.30 -19.06 -3.88
N LYS A 79 -4.32 -18.91 -3.04
CA LYS A 79 -5.67 -18.53 -3.49
C LYS A 79 -5.72 -17.10 -4.04
N ALA A 80 -5.05 -16.15 -3.38
CA ALA A 80 -4.96 -14.77 -3.88
C ALA A 80 -4.19 -14.69 -5.22
N LEU A 81 -3.09 -15.43 -5.36
CA LEU A 81 -2.35 -15.53 -6.63
C LEU A 81 -3.21 -16.12 -7.76
N ALA A 82 -3.97 -17.19 -7.47
CA ALA A 82 -4.86 -17.81 -8.44
C ALA A 82 -6.00 -16.88 -8.88
N LEU A 83 -6.60 -16.13 -7.94
CA LEU A 83 -7.62 -15.12 -8.26
C LEU A 83 -7.09 -14.01 -9.16
N ALA A 84 -5.83 -13.61 -8.98
CA ALA A 84 -5.15 -12.63 -9.83
C ALA A 84 -4.58 -13.22 -11.13
N GLY A 85 -4.67 -14.53 -11.34
CA GLY A 85 -4.09 -15.20 -12.51
C GLY A 85 -2.55 -15.18 -12.54
N ILE A 86 -1.90 -14.99 -11.39
CA ILE A 86 -0.44 -14.94 -11.27
C ILE A 86 0.11 -16.38 -11.24
N ASN A 87 1.06 -16.67 -12.12
CA ASN A 87 1.73 -17.98 -12.25
C ASN A 87 3.19 -17.83 -12.70
N ALA A 88 3.85 -18.95 -13.01
CA ALA A 88 5.25 -18.97 -13.44
C ALA A 88 5.55 -18.28 -14.78
N GLN A 89 4.53 -17.96 -15.57
CA GLN A 89 4.65 -17.24 -16.83
C GLN A 89 4.28 -15.76 -16.71
N THR A 90 3.71 -15.33 -15.58
CA THR A 90 3.39 -13.92 -15.33
C THR A 90 4.69 -13.11 -15.25
N PRO A 91 4.92 -12.13 -16.14
CA PRO A 91 6.08 -11.26 -16.05
C PRO A 91 5.97 -10.32 -14.85
N ASP A 92 7.11 -9.83 -14.39
CA ASP A 92 7.16 -8.75 -13.40
C ASP A 92 6.64 -7.44 -14.05
N PRO A 93 5.86 -6.61 -13.33
CA PRO A 93 5.45 -5.30 -13.83
C PRO A 93 6.65 -4.33 -13.88
N VAL A 94 6.50 -3.24 -14.62
CA VAL A 94 7.60 -2.28 -14.89
C VAL A 94 8.28 -1.78 -13.61
N ASN A 95 7.52 -1.47 -12.55
CA ASN A 95 8.06 -1.06 -11.26
C ASN A 95 7.70 -2.01 -10.13
N GLY A 96 7.71 -3.31 -10.38
CA GLY A 96 7.48 -4.27 -9.29
C GLY A 96 8.08 -5.62 -9.59
N ARG A 97 8.10 -6.46 -8.56
CA ARG A 97 8.74 -7.79 -8.64
C ARG A 97 7.82 -8.82 -8.02
N ILE A 98 7.59 -9.92 -8.73
CA ILE A 98 6.96 -11.11 -8.16
C ILE A 98 8.09 -11.99 -7.64
N GLU A 99 8.17 -12.15 -6.33
CA GLU A 99 9.18 -13.03 -5.73
C GLU A 99 8.90 -14.48 -6.11
N ARG A 100 9.97 -15.23 -6.40
CA ARG A 100 9.90 -16.61 -6.90
C ARG A 100 10.73 -17.55 -6.06
N ASP A 101 10.33 -18.81 -6.08
CA ASP A 101 11.07 -19.86 -5.39
C ASP A 101 12.49 -20.01 -5.96
N PRO A 102 13.51 -20.27 -5.10
CA PRO A 102 14.87 -20.47 -5.56
C PRO A 102 14.95 -21.56 -6.65
N ASN A 103 15.64 -21.24 -7.75
CA ASN A 103 15.77 -22.11 -8.93
C ASN A 103 14.44 -22.47 -9.62
N SER A 104 13.40 -21.67 -9.42
CA SER A 104 12.07 -21.88 -9.99
C SER A 104 11.52 -20.57 -10.56
N LYS A 105 10.51 -20.70 -11.43
CA LYS A 105 9.69 -19.57 -11.84
C LYS A 105 8.38 -19.46 -11.04
N GLU A 106 8.11 -20.42 -10.16
CA GLU A 106 6.89 -20.40 -9.35
C GLU A 106 6.90 -19.24 -8.36
N PRO A 107 5.84 -18.41 -8.29
CA PRO A 107 5.72 -17.34 -7.31
C PRO A 107 5.80 -17.87 -5.86
N SER A 108 6.63 -17.24 -5.02
CA SER A 108 6.82 -17.63 -3.62
C SER A 108 5.69 -17.15 -2.70
N GLY A 109 4.99 -16.08 -3.09
CA GLY A 109 3.93 -15.45 -2.30
C GLY A 109 4.19 -14.00 -1.92
N VAL A 110 5.36 -13.43 -2.23
CA VAL A 110 5.65 -12.02 -1.98
C VAL A 110 5.59 -11.22 -3.28
N LEU A 111 4.87 -10.09 -3.23
CA LEU A 111 4.74 -9.14 -4.32
C LEU A 111 5.33 -7.82 -3.85
N ARG A 112 6.29 -7.25 -4.59
CA ARG A 112 6.95 -5.99 -4.25
C ARG A 112 6.48 -4.85 -5.15
N GLU A 113 6.32 -3.68 -4.55
CA GLU A 113 6.00 -2.42 -5.26
C GLU A 113 4.75 -2.59 -6.15
N ASP A 114 4.80 -2.23 -7.44
CA ASP A 114 3.66 -2.30 -8.37
C ASP A 114 3.10 -3.73 -8.54
N ALA A 115 3.87 -4.78 -8.18
CA ALA A 115 3.35 -6.15 -8.22
C ALA A 115 2.23 -6.38 -7.19
N MET A 116 2.17 -5.60 -6.10
CA MET A 116 1.05 -5.62 -5.15
C MET A 116 -0.27 -5.28 -5.85
N GLY A 117 -0.21 -4.35 -6.81
CA GLY A 117 -1.34 -3.90 -7.63
C GLY A 117 -1.93 -4.97 -8.55
N LEU A 118 -1.29 -6.13 -8.70
CA LEU A 118 -1.87 -7.28 -9.41
C LEU A 118 -2.97 -7.98 -8.59
N VAL A 119 -2.92 -7.87 -7.26
CA VAL A 119 -3.89 -8.48 -6.34
C VAL A 119 -4.76 -7.43 -5.66
N GLU A 120 -4.21 -6.25 -5.34
CA GLU A 120 -4.90 -5.21 -4.57
C GLU A 120 -6.30 -4.84 -5.09
N PRO A 121 -6.52 -4.69 -6.41
CA PRO A 121 -7.84 -4.45 -7.00
C PRO A 121 -8.93 -5.48 -6.69
N LEU A 122 -8.56 -6.69 -6.27
CA LEU A 122 -9.48 -7.79 -5.98
C LEU A 122 -10.01 -7.76 -4.56
N LEU A 123 -9.43 -6.92 -3.69
CA LEU A 123 -9.91 -6.76 -2.33
C LEU A 123 -11.24 -6.01 -2.31
N PRO A 124 -12.13 -6.34 -1.35
CA PRO A 124 -13.29 -5.52 -1.06
C PRO A 124 -12.86 -4.09 -0.69
N LEU A 125 -13.53 -3.10 -1.28
CA LEU A 125 -13.32 -1.71 -0.92
C LEU A 125 -13.80 -1.46 0.51
N TYR A 126 -13.08 -0.59 1.23
CA TYR A 126 -13.57 -0.11 2.50
C TYR A 126 -14.82 0.75 2.28
N THR A 127 -15.77 0.60 3.19
CA THR A 127 -16.93 1.47 3.27
C THR A 127 -16.55 2.88 3.73
N LYS A 128 -17.37 3.87 3.41
CA LYS A 128 -17.23 5.24 3.92
C LYS A 128 -17.05 5.27 5.44
N ASP A 129 -17.87 4.51 6.16
CA ASP A 129 -17.84 4.43 7.63
C ASP A 129 -16.50 3.91 8.16
N GLN A 130 -15.90 2.91 7.49
CA GLN A 130 -14.58 2.39 7.85
C GLN A 130 -13.47 3.42 7.61
N ILE A 131 -13.54 4.15 6.50
CA ILE A 131 -12.59 5.22 6.17
C ILE A 131 -12.68 6.34 7.20
N ASP A 132 -13.89 6.83 7.47
CA ASP A 132 -14.14 7.93 8.41
C ASP A 132 -13.76 7.55 9.85
N THR A 133 -14.10 6.33 10.27
CA THR A 133 -13.70 5.82 11.60
C THR A 133 -12.19 5.69 11.70
N GLY A 134 -11.54 5.22 10.63
CA GLY A 134 -10.07 5.13 10.53
C GLY A 134 -9.39 6.49 10.63
N LEU A 135 -9.96 7.53 10.02
CA LEU A 135 -9.49 8.91 10.13
C LEU A 135 -9.61 9.42 11.58
N GLN A 136 -10.78 9.24 12.20
CA GLN A 136 -11.02 9.65 13.59
C GLN A 136 -10.05 8.98 14.57
N PHE A 137 -9.79 7.69 14.37
CA PHE A 137 -8.79 6.97 15.15
C PHE A 137 -7.38 7.54 14.97
N ALA A 138 -6.95 7.77 13.72
CA ALA A 138 -5.63 8.32 13.42
C ALA A 138 -5.43 9.71 14.04
N VAL A 139 -6.42 10.60 13.92
CA VAL A 139 -6.42 11.93 14.54
C VAL A 139 -6.32 11.84 16.06
N LYS A 140 -7.10 10.94 16.67
CA LYS A 140 -7.05 10.74 18.13
C LYS A 140 -5.67 10.27 18.59
N GLU A 141 -5.05 9.35 17.86
CA GLU A 141 -3.72 8.84 18.22
C GLU A 141 -2.63 9.90 18.02
N ALA A 142 -2.68 10.65 16.92
CA ALA A 142 -1.79 11.79 16.70
C ALA A 142 -1.90 12.83 17.83
N ASN A 143 -3.13 13.25 18.17
CA ASN A 143 -3.38 14.19 19.26
C ASN A 143 -2.87 13.67 20.62
N ARG A 144 -3.02 12.37 20.89
CA ARG A 144 -2.52 11.73 22.13
C ARG A 144 -1.00 11.91 22.28
N LEU A 145 -0.28 12.02 21.16
CA LEU A 145 1.16 12.25 21.09
C LEU A 145 1.52 13.74 20.94
N GLY A 146 0.55 14.65 20.99
CA GLY A 146 0.77 16.09 20.80
C GLY A 146 0.96 16.51 19.34
N ILE A 147 0.73 15.61 18.38
CA ILE A 147 0.81 15.91 16.95
C ILE A 147 -0.48 16.63 16.55
N THR A 148 -0.35 17.90 16.13
CA THR A 148 -1.48 18.77 15.79
C THR A 148 -1.54 19.14 14.30
N ALA A 149 -0.55 18.72 13.53
CA ALA A 149 -0.52 18.91 12.08
C ALA A 149 0.26 17.80 11.39
N ILE A 150 -0.20 17.39 10.21
CA ILE A 150 0.49 16.42 9.35
C ILE A 150 0.45 16.84 7.88
N LEU A 151 1.39 16.30 7.10
CA LEU A 151 1.23 16.13 5.66
C LEU A 151 1.00 14.65 5.40
N ASP A 152 -0.15 14.30 4.86
CA ASP A 152 -0.48 12.92 4.49
C ASP A 152 -0.16 12.66 3.02
N ALA A 153 0.58 11.59 2.77
CA ALA A 153 1.25 11.30 1.51
C ALA A 153 0.49 10.24 0.69
N GLY A 154 -0.22 10.64 -0.36
CA GLY A 154 -1.07 9.74 -1.14
C GLY A 154 -2.32 9.32 -0.36
N THR A 155 -3.37 10.13 -0.44
CA THR A 155 -4.58 9.99 0.40
C THR A 155 -5.75 9.31 -0.32
N GLU A 156 -5.61 9.12 -1.62
CA GLU A 156 -6.44 8.26 -2.44
C GLU A 156 -6.08 6.78 -2.23
N GLY A 157 -7.04 5.88 -2.49
CA GLY A 157 -6.68 4.46 -2.65
C GLY A 157 -5.69 4.31 -3.81
N TYR A 158 -4.76 3.36 -3.70
CA TYR A 158 -3.85 2.93 -4.78
C TYR A 158 -4.68 2.37 -5.95
N ALA A 159 -5.33 3.25 -6.71
CA ALA A 159 -6.17 2.87 -7.83
C ALA A 159 -5.35 2.99 -9.10
N SER A 160 -4.63 1.91 -9.44
CA SER A 160 -4.17 1.67 -10.81
C SER A 160 -5.32 1.29 -11.76
N ASN A 161 -6.55 1.15 -11.25
CA ASN A 161 -7.73 0.81 -12.03
C ASN A 161 -8.80 1.92 -12.06
N ASP A 162 -9.55 1.97 -13.16
CA ASP A 162 -10.68 2.89 -13.34
C ASP A 162 -11.91 2.51 -12.50
N SER A 163 -12.01 1.28 -11.98
CA SER A 163 -13.18 0.82 -11.21
C SER A 163 -13.25 1.40 -9.80
N ILE A 164 -12.13 1.86 -9.25
CA ILE A 164 -12.05 2.51 -7.93
C ILE A 164 -12.03 4.04 -8.07
N ARG A 165 -11.70 4.57 -9.26
CA ARG A 165 -11.73 6.01 -9.56
C ARG A 165 -13.13 6.58 -9.33
N GLY A 166 -13.23 7.51 -8.38
CA GLY A 166 -14.47 8.17 -8.00
C GLY A 166 -15.25 7.49 -6.86
N SER A 167 -14.72 6.42 -6.27
CA SER A 167 -15.18 5.95 -4.96
C SER A 167 -14.72 6.89 -3.85
N TYR A 168 -15.43 6.87 -2.72
CA TYR A 168 -15.06 7.64 -1.54
C TYR A 168 -13.73 7.12 -0.97
N ASP A 169 -12.77 8.02 -0.78
CA ASP A 169 -11.42 7.68 -0.29
C ASP A 169 -10.97 8.56 0.90
N GLY A 170 -9.70 8.43 1.30
CA GLY A 170 -9.13 9.22 2.40
C GLY A 170 -9.13 10.72 2.11
N LEU A 171 -8.93 11.14 0.86
CA LEU A 171 -8.98 12.55 0.48
C LEU A 171 -10.40 13.12 0.68
N ASP A 172 -11.43 12.39 0.28
CA ASP A 172 -12.82 12.81 0.50
C ASP A 172 -13.14 12.90 2.00
N SER A 173 -12.65 11.95 2.79
CA SER A 173 -12.79 11.95 4.26
C SER A 173 -12.10 13.15 4.91
N TYR A 174 -10.85 13.46 4.54
CA TYR A 174 -10.18 14.66 5.02
C TYR A 174 -10.91 15.94 4.63
N ARG A 175 -11.40 16.03 3.39
CA ARG A 175 -12.16 17.19 2.93
C ARG A 175 -13.41 17.37 3.78
N GLU A 176 -14.27 16.37 3.87
CA GLU A 176 -15.50 16.44 4.67
C GLU A 176 -15.21 16.76 6.15
N ALA A 177 -14.25 16.05 6.75
CA ALA A 177 -13.93 16.21 8.16
C ALA A 177 -13.38 17.60 8.51
N THR A 178 -12.59 18.21 7.62
CA THR A 178 -12.04 19.55 7.83
C THR A 178 -13.07 20.66 7.61
N PHE A 179 -13.95 20.53 6.61
CA PHE A 179 -15.06 21.47 6.38
C PHE A 179 -16.09 21.43 7.53
N ASP A 180 -16.44 20.23 7.99
CA ASP A 180 -17.39 20.03 9.08
C ASP A 180 -16.78 20.23 10.46
N LYS A 181 -15.46 20.51 10.54
CA LYS A 181 -14.70 20.62 11.79
C LYS A 181 -14.84 19.38 12.71
N LYS A 182 -14.92 18.19 12.10
CA LYS A 182 -15.01 16.89 12.78
C LYS A 182 -13.65 16.34 13.23
N ILE A 183 -12.55 17.00 12.88
CA ILE A 183 -11.20 16.67 13.35
C ILE A 183 -10.53 17.92 13.92
N SER A 184 -9.62 17.74 14.87
CA SER A 184 -8.89 18.83 15.54
C SER A 184 -7.45 19.00 15.05
N MET A 185 -7.09 18.36 13.94
CA MET A 185 -5.75 18.31 13.39
C MET A 185 -5.71 19.08 12.06
N ARG A 186 -4.66 19.88 11.85
CA ARG A 186 -4.41 20.52 10.55
C ARG A 186 -3.81 19.52 9.58
N VAL A 187 -4.34 19.45 8.36
CA VAL A 187 -3.89 18.46 7.38
C VAL A 187 -3.50 19.15 6.08
N ALA A 188 -2.27 18.93 5.65
CA ALA A 188 -1.93 19.00 4.23
C ALA A 188 -2.09 17.60 3.67
N VAL A 189 -2.76 17.47 2.53
CA VAL A 189 -2.94 16.17 1.87
C VAL A 189 -2.40 16.25 0.45
N SER A 190 -1.84 15.14 0.00
CA SER A 190 -1.29 15.01 -1.34
C SER A 190 -1.97 13.89 -2.11
N GLN A 191 -1.86 13.98 -3.45
CA GLN A 191 -2.25 12.93 -4.37
C GLN A 191 -1.04 12.41 -5.15
N TYR A 192 -0.99 11.10 -5.35
CA TYR A 192 0.01 10.39 -6.11
C TYR A 192 -0.11 10.67 -7.60
N ALA A 193 1.03 10.97 -8.23
CA ALA A 193 1.16 11.00 -9.68
C ALA A 193 1.72 9.67 -10.17
N ASN A 194 1.05 9.01 -11.11
CA ASN A 194 1.56 7.78 -11.72
C ASN A 194 2.36 8.13 -13.00
N PRO A 195 3.55 7.54 -13.22
CA PRO A 195 4.36 7.76 -14.42
C PRO A 195 3.62 7.60 -15.76
N GLU A 196 2.64 6.70 -15.82
CA GLU A 196 1.89 6.39 -17.03
C GLU A 196 0.67 7.31 -17.25
N SER A 197 0.09 7.84 -16.17
CA SER A 197 -1.15 8.64 -16.22
C SER A 197 -1.03 10.07 -15.69
N TRP A 198 0.18 10.56 -15.41
CA TRP A 198 0.42 11.82 -14.69
C TRP A 198 -0.32 13.05 -15.23
N LYS A 199 -0.59 13.12 -16.54
CA LYS A 199 -1.38 14.20 -17.16
C LYS A 199 -2.86 14.16 -16.79
N ASP A 200 -3.44 12.97 -16.81
CA ASP A 200 -4.82 12.75 -16.38
C ASP A 200 -4.93 12.94 -14.87
N ASP A 201 -3.92 12.47 -14.12
CA ASP A 201 -3.83 12.67 -12.68
C ASP A 201 -3.78 14.16 -12.33
N LEU A 202 -2.99 14.98 -13.04
CA LEU A 202 -3.00 16.45 -12.89
C LEU A 202 -4.39 17.04 -13.07
N THR A 203 -5.13 16.57 -14.07
CA THR A 203 -6.49 17.03 -14.33
C THR A 203 -7.43 16.67 -13.18
N GLN A 204 -7.33 15.47 -12.63
CA GLN A 204 -8.13 15.04 -11.48
C GLN A 204 -7.73 15.76 -10.19
N MET A 205 -6.43 15.90 -9.94
CA MET A 205 -5.89 16.64 -8.79
C MET A 205 -6.43 18.06 -8.77
N LYS A 206 -6.41 18.79 -9.90
CA LYS A 206 -6.98 20.14 -10.03
C LYS A 206 -8.47 20.18 -9.65
N LYS A 207 -9.26 19.17 -10.03
CA LYS A 207 -10.70 19.08 -9.70
C LYS A 207 -10.95 18.79 -8.21
N ARG A 208 -10.05 18.06 -7.55
CA ARG A 208 -10.21 17.64 -6.15
C ARG A 208 -9.56 18.58 -5.14
N ARG A 209 -8.88 19.65 -5.59
CA ARG A 209 -8.30 20.69 -4.72
C ARG A 209 -9.33 21.24 -3.75
N PHE A 210 -8.88 21.48 -2.52
CA PHE A 210 -9.65 22.23 -1.54
C PHE A 210 -8.71 22.96 -0.59
N ALA A 211 -9.22 24.02 0.05
CA ALA A 211 -8.53 24.73 1.12
C ALA A 211 -9.55 25.28 2.11
N ASN A 212 -9.30 25.07 3.39
CA ASN A 212 -10.03 25.66 4.51
C ASN A 212 -9.08 25.85 5.71
N GLU A 213 -9.60 26.28 6.86
CA GLU A 213 -8.82 26.55 8.06
C GLU A 213 -8.00 25.34 8.57
N LEU A 214 -8.54 24.13 8.40
CA LEU A 214 -7.97 22.89 8.95
C LEU A 214 -7.36 21.99 7.86
N GLY A 215 -7.59 22.24 6.58
CA GLY A 215 -7.21 21.32 5.52
C GLY A 215 -6.82 22.00 4.21
N VAL A 216 -5.80 21.46 3.54
CA VAL A 216 -5.39 21.86 2.20
C VAL A 216 -5.00 20.66 1.34
N MET A 217 -5.55 20.58 0.13
CA MET A 217 -5.08 19.72 -0.94
C MET A 217 -4.52 20.57 -2.07
N ASN A 218 -3.19 20.65 -2.14
CA ASN A 218 -2.45 21.31 -3.23
C ASN A 218 -1.05 20.70 -3.43
N THR A 219 -0.86 19.45 -3.01
CA THR A 219 0.45 18.79 -3.03
C THR A 219 0.37 17.55 -3.91
N VAL A 220 1.43 17.33 -4.70
CA VAL A 220 1.61 16.12 -5.52
C VAL A 220 2.67 15.26 -4.85
N LYS A 221 2.36 13.98 -4.66
CA LYS A 221 3.29 12.95 -4.19
C LYS A 221 3.83 12.19 -5.40
N ILE A 222 5.14 12.05 -5.46
CA ILE A 222 5.84 11.27 -6.48
C ILE A 222 6.72 10.25 -5.78
N PHE A 223 6.70 9.01 -6.25
CA PHE A 223 7.72 8.01 -5.95
C PHE A 223 8.72 7.99 -7.11
N ALA A 224 9.99 8.30 -6.85
CA ALA A 224 11.03 8.26 -7.88
C ALA A 224 11.55 6.82 -8.11
N ASP A 225 11.57 6.02 -7.05
CA ASP A 225 12.06 4.66 -6.95
C ASP A 225 11.40 3.93 -5.75
N GLY A 226 11.87 2.73 -5.41
CA GLY A 226 11.40 1.89 -4.30
C GLY A 226 12.21 2.00 -3.00
N VAL A 227 12.37 0.90 -2.28
CA VAL A 227 13.08 0.82 -0.99
C VAL A 227 14.36 -0.02 -1.06
N ILE A 228 15.30 0.27 -0.15
CA ILE A 228 16.61 -0.40 -0.12
C ILE A 228 16.45 -1.87 0.31
N GLU A 229 15.60 -2.13 1.31
CA GLU A 229 15.37 -3.45 1.90
C GLU A 229 14.77 -4.43 0.90
N GLY A 230 13.97 -3.94 -0.04
CA GLY A 230 13.39 -4.71 -1.13
C GLY A 230 14.29 -4.86 -2.36
N GLY A 231 15.45 -4.19 -2.38
CA GLY A 231 16.34 -4.14 -3.54
C GLY A 231 15.77 -3.35 -4.72
N THR A 232 14.85 -2.42 -4.47
CA THR A 232 14.08 -1.68 -5.51
C THR A 232 14.42 -0.20 -5.56
N ALA A 233 15.03 0.38 -4.52
CA ALA A 233 15.56 1.75 -4.57
C ALA A 233 16.68 1.87 -5.61
N ALA A 234 16.68 2.97 -6.37
CA ALA A 234 17.59 3.19 -7.49
C ALA A 234 18.93 3.75 -7.00
N LEU A 235 20.01 2.99 -7.19
CA LEU A 235 21.34 3.32 -6.69
C LEU A 235 22.30 3.71 -7.83
N LEU A 236 23.24 4.61 -7.52
CA LEU A 236 24.30 4.99 -8.46
C LEU A 236 25.30 3.86 -8.72
N GLU A 237 25.57 3.06 -7.69
CA GLU A 237 26.41 1.85 -7.73
C GLU A 237 25.51 0.64 -7.42
N PRO A 238 25.82 -0.56 -7.91
CA PRO A 238 24.93 -1.71 -7.72
C PRO A 238 24.84 -2.14 -6.26
N TYR A 239 23.75 -2.82 -5.90
CA TYR A 239 23.61 -3.47 -4.60
C TYR A 239 24.77 -4.44 -4.37
N LEU A 240 25.25 -4.50 -3.12
CA LEU A 240 26.41 -5.30 -2.75
C LEU A 240 26.28 -6.76 -3.20
N GLY A 241 27.27 -7.23 -3.98
CA GLY A 241 27.30 -8.60 -4.47
C GLY A 241 26.39 -8.88 -5.67
N THR A 242 25.84 -7.84 -6.30
CA THR A 242 24.97 -7.94 -7.48
C THR A 242 25.42 -6.94 -8.55
N ASP A 243 24.82 -7.05 -9.74
CA ASP A 243 24.87 -6.00 -10.78
C ASP A 243 23.54 -5.20 -10.83
N ASP A 244 22.64 -5.40 -9.85
CA ASP A 244 21.33 -4.76 -9.79
C ASP A 244 21.48 -3.34 -9.24
N HIS A 245 20.88 -2.36 -9.92
CA HIS A 245 20.87 -0.95 -9.53
C HIS A 245 19.50 -0.51 -8.98
N GLY A 246 18.56 -1.43 -8.78
CA GLY A 246 17.18 -1.12 -8.41
C GLY A 246 16.35 -0.62 -9.59
N ILE A 247 15.23 0.03 -9.30
CA ILE A 247 14.21 0.38 -10.28
C ILE A 247 13.89 1.87 -10.21
N LEU A 248 13.97 2.54 -11.35
CA LEU A 248 13.47 3.90 -11.51
C LEU A 248 11.98 3.85 -11.88
N ASN A 249 11.13 4.40 -11.03
CA ASN A 249 9.69 4.48 -11.31
C ASN A 249 9.40 5.45 -12.45
N TRP A 250 10.26 6.46 -12.63
CA TRP A 250 10.14 7.46 -13.69
C TRP A 250 11.39 7.51 -14.55
N HIS A 251 11.19 7.54 -15.87
CA HIS A 251 12.25 8.01 -16.75
C HIS A 251 12.55 9.49 -16.42
N PRO A 252 13.83 9.90 -16.26
CA PRO A 252 14.20 11.25 -15.82
C PRO A 252 13.57 12.38 -16.66
N ASP A 253 13.51 12.22 -17.98
CA ASP A 253 12.89 13.21 -18.87
C ASP A 253 11.39 13.34 -18.66
N THR A 254 10.70 12.25 -18.34
CA THR A 254 9.26 12.26 -18.06
C THR A 254 9.00 12.91 -16.71
N LEU A 255 9.80 12.58 -15.68
CA LEU A 255 9.70 13.20 -14.37
C LEU A 255 9.89 14.73 -14.45
N LYS A 256 10.91 15.19 -15.20
CA LYS A 256 11.17 16.61 -15.39
C LYS A 256 9.99 17.34 -16.02
N LYS A 257 9.35 16.73 -17.02
CA LYS A 257 8.15 17.29 -17.66
C LYS A 257 6.97 17.32 -16.70
N ALA A 258 6.74 16.24 -15.96
CA ALA A 258 5.65 16.15 -15.00
C ALA A 258 5.78 17.21 -13.90
N VAL A 259 6.97 17.34 -13.28
CA VAL A 259 7.23 18.36 -12.25
C VAL A 259 7.00 19.77 -12.80
N ALA A 260 7.46 20.08 -14.01
CA ALA A 260 7.28 21.40 -14.62
C ALA A 260 5.80 21.75 -14.92
N GLU A 261 4.94 20.75 -15.10
CA GLU A 261 3.50 20.95 -15.34
C GLU A 261 2.67 20.95 -14.03
N TYR A 262 3.24 20.40 -12.97
CA TYR A 262 2.65 20.43 -11.62
C TYR A 262 2.88 21.75 -10.88
N ASP A 263 3.97 22.45 -11.18
CA ASP A 263 4.31 23.80 -10.68
C ASP A 263 3.39 24.89 -11.28
#